data_AF-A0A438DAX3-F1
#
_entry.id   AF-A0A438DAX3-F1
#
_cell.length_a   1.000
_cell.length_b   1.000
_cell.length_c   1.000
_cell.angle_alpha   90.00
_cell.angle_beta   90.00
_cell.angle_gamma   90.00
#
_symmetry.space_group_name_H-M   'P 1'
#
loop_
_entity.id
_entity.type
_entity.pdbx_description
1 polymer ?
#
loop_
_entity_poly.entity_id
_entity_poly.type
_entity_poly.pdbx_seq_one_letter_code
_entity_poly.pdbx_strand_id
1 'polypeptide(L)'
;MGANISGIDADTDGDNNPPSRPKLGDIPESCLALVLMNLDPPEICKLARLNRAFRGASAADFIWEAKLPPNYRSLIQELKILMSFQ
;
A
#
# COMPACT_ATOMS: atom_id res chain seq x y z
N MET A 1 33.80 8.34 17.52
CA MET A 1 33.40 7.19 18.36
C MET A 1 31.89 7.10 18.36
N GLY A 2 31.33 5.94 17.96
CA GLY A 2 29.91 5.60 18.19
C GLY A 2 29.02 5.52 16.95
N ALA A 3 29.04 4.39 16.25
CA ALA A 3 27.95 3.94 15.38
C ALA A 3 27.61 2.50 15.80
N ASN A 4 26.41 2.30 16.33
CA ASN A 4 25.89 0.98 16.69
C ASN A 4 25.05 0.50 15.50
N ILE A 5 25.63 -0.39 14.69
CA ILE A 5 24.92 -1.12 13.65
C ILE A 5 24.70 -2.55 14.15
N SER A 6 23.50 -2.87 14.63
CA SER A 6 23.12 -4.27 14.81
C SER A 6 22.41 -4.73 13.54
N GLY A 7 23.19 -5.06 12.52
CA GLY A 7 22.75 -5.93 11.43
C GLY A 7 22.74 -7.36 11.96
N ILE A 8 21.56 -7.95 12.10
CA ILE A 8 21.43 -9.38 12.35
C ILE A 8 21.28 -10.05 10.99
N ASP A 9 22.41 -10.49 10.45
CA ASP A 9 22.44 -11.38 9.29
C ASP A 9 22.09 -12.77 9.82
N ALA A 10 20.89 -13.23 9.47
CA ALA A 10 20.46 -14.58 9.73
C ALA A 10 20.96 -15.44 8.57
N ASP A 11 22.04 -16.18 8.80
CA ASP A 11 22.33 -17.39 8.02
C ASP A 11 22.84 -18.51 8.93
N THR A 12 22.17 -19.65 8.78
CA THR A 12 22.55 -21.04 9.06
C THR A 12 22.55 -21.62 10.49
N ASP A 13 21.79 -22.74 10.55
CA ASP A 13 21.98 -23.97 11.33
C ASP A 13 21.45 -24.07 12.77
N GLY A 14 20.26 -24.68 12.91
CA GLY A 14 19.70 -25.13 14.18
C GLY A 14 18.17 -25.17 14.19
N ASP A 15 17.59 -26.26 13.71
CA ASP A 15 16.16 -26.62 13.78
C ASP A 15 15.69 -26.75 15.25
N ASN A 16 15.39 -25.62 15.92
CA ASN A 16 14.68 -25.54 17.22
C ASN A 16 14.14 -24.13 17.54
N ASN A 17 14.17 -23.16 16.62
CA ASN A 17 13.61 -21.83 16.87
C ASN A 17 12.11 -21.83 16.52
N PRO A 18 11.18 -21.45 17.42
CA PRO A 18 9.76 -21.34 17.06
C PRO A 18 9.61 -20.45 15.81
N PRO A 19 8.62 -20.73 14.93
CA PRO A 19 8.44 -19.98 13.70
C PRO A 19 8.40 -18.49 14.03
N SER A 20 9.30 -17.73 13.38
CA SER A 20 9.37 -16.28 13.53
C SER A 20 7.98 -15.69 13.38
N ARG A 21 7.56 -14.86 14.33
CA ARG A 21 6.20 -14.30 14.33
C ARG A 21 5.95 -13.57 13.01
N PRO A 22 4.79 -13.77 12.36
CA PRO A 22 4.47 -13.10 11.11
C PRO A 22 4.55 -11.59 11.29
N LYS A 23 5.24 -10.94 10.35
CA LYS A 23 5.43 -9.50 10.31
C LYS A 23 4.30 -8.88 9.52
N LEU A 24 4.10 -7.59 9.75
CA LEU A 24 3.11 -6.79 9.04
C LEU A 24 3.33 -6.77 7.51
N GLY A 25 4.57 -6.97 7.05
CA GLY A 25 4.92 -7.07 5.63
C GLY A 25 4.64 -8.45 5.00
N ASP A 26 4.34 -9.47 5.80
CA ASP A 26 4.05 -10.82 5.32
C ASP A 26 2.56 -10.99 4.93
N ILE A 27 1.73 -9.96 5.18
CA ILE A 27 0.32 -9.93 4.81
C ILE A 27 0.19 -9.73 3.29
N PRO A 28 -0.59 -10.57 2.58
CA PRO A 28 -0.83 -10.39 1.16
C PRO A 28 -1.45 -9.02 0.82
N GLU A 29 -1.02 -8.45 -0.30
CA GLU A 29 -1.51 -7.15 -0.77
C GLU A 29 -3.03 -7.15 -0.99
N SER A 30 -3.60 -8.27 -1.45
CA SER A 30 -5.05 -8.44 -1.63
C SER A 30 -5.83 -8.29 -0.32
N CYS A 31 -5.32 -8.85 0.78
CA CYS A 31 -5.92 -8.70 2.10
C CYS A 31 -5.81 -7.26 2.60
N LEU A 32 -4.65 -6.63 2.44
CA LEU A 32 -4.45 -5.23 2.82
C LEU A 32 -5.35 -4.29 2.02
N ALA A 33 -5.56 -4.56 0.73
CA ALA A 33 -6.39 -3.73 -0.12
C ALA A 33 -7.87 -3.70 0.34
N LEU A 34 -8.39 -4.82 0.88
CA LEU A 34 -9.71 -4.86 1.51
C LEU A 34 -9.79 -3.98 2.77
N VAL A 35 -8.72 -3.94 3.56
CA VAL A 35 -8.64 -3.04 4.73
C VAL A 35 -8.57 -1.58 4.28
N LEU A 36 -7.68 -1.26 3.34
CA LEU A 36 -7.47 0.09 2.81
C LEU A 36 -8.74 0.66 2.17
N MET A 37 -9.57 -0.16 1.54
CA MET A 37 -10.87 0.26 0.98
C MET A 37 -11.80 0.91 2.03
N ASN A 38 -11.67 0.53 3.30
CA ASN A 38 -12.50 1.05 4.39
C ASN A 38 -11.93 2.33 5.05
N LEU A 39 -10.78 2.82 4.58
CA LEU A 39 -10.11 4.00 5.16
C LEU A 39 -10.29 5.24 4.30
N ASP A 40 -10.00 6.41 4.89
CA ASP A 40 -10.01 7.66 4.14
C ASP A 40 -8.71 7.83 3.33
N PRO A 41 -8.75 8.58 2.19
CA PRO A 41 -7.57 8.84 1.36
C PRO A 41 -6.30 9.25 2.12
N PRO A 42 -6.34 10.16 3.12
CA PRO A 42 -5.14 10.55 3.86
C PRO A 42 -4.57 9.42 4.73
N GLU A 43 -5.42 8.52 5.23
CA GLU A 43 -4.99 7.37 6.03
C GLU A 43 -4.32 6.30 5.16
N ILE A 44 -4.88 6.04 3.98
CA ILE A 44 -4.29 5.14 2.97
C ILE A 44 -2.87 5.61 2.64
N CYS A 45 -2.69 6.91 2.38
CA CYS A 45 -1.38 7.50 2.08
C CYS A 45 -0.38 7.39 3.24
N LYS A 46 -0.84 7.47 4.49
CA LYS A 46 0.02 7.26 5.66
C LYS A 46 0.47 5.80 5.76
N LEU A 47 -0.45 4.86 5.59
CA LEU A 47 -0.15 3.42 5.66
C LEU A 47 0.73 2.95 4.51
N ALA A 48 0.56 3.50 3.30
CA ALA A 48 1.40 3.21 2.13
C ALA A 48 2.90 3.46 2.36
N ARG A 49 3.26 4.28 3.36
CA ARG A 49 4.65 4.60 3.71
C ARG A 49 5.29 3.59 4.67
N LEU A 50 4.52 2.67 5.26
CA LEU A 50 5.01 1.77 6.31
C LEU A 50 5.88 0.63 5.77
N ASN A 51 5.46 -0.01 4.68
CA ASN A 51 6.20 -1.11 4.07
C ASN A 51 5.77 -1.34 2.60
N ARG A 52 6.49 -2.24 1.91
CA ARG A 52 6.24 -2.57 0.50
C ARG A 52 4.85 -3.16 0.26
N ALA A 53 4.31 -3.96 1.17
CA ALA A 53 2.99 -4.58 1.02
C ALA A 53 1.87 -3.54 1.09
N PHE A 54 1.91 -2.61 2.06
CA PHE A 54 0.96 -1.49 2.10
C PHE A 54 1.11 -0.56 0.89
N ARG A 55 2.34 -0.30 0.45
CA ARG A 55 2.59 0.49 -0.77
C ARG A 55 1.97 -0.17 -1.99
N GLY A 56 2.19 -1.48 -2.19
CA GLY A 56 1.61 -2.26 -3.28
C GLY A 56 0.08 -2.27 -3.22
N ALA A 57 -0.49 -2.57 -2.05
CA ALA A 57 -1.93 -2.58 -1.85
C ALA A 57 -2.57 -1.20 -2.13
N SER A 58 -1.94 -0.10 -1.72
CA SER A 58 -2.44 1.26 -1.96
C SER A 58 -2.48 1.66 -3.43
N ALA A 59 -1.76 0.96 -4.31
CA ALA A 59 -1.75 1.23 -5.74
C ALA A 59 -2.94 0.58 -6.48
N ALA A 60 -3.82 -0.15 -5.80
CA ALA A 60 -4.95 -0.81 -6.44
C ALA A 60 -6.05 0.19 -6.84
N ASP A 61 -6.39 0.24 -8.12
CA ASP A 61 -7.36 1.19 -8.68
C ASP A 61 -8.73 1.13 -8.00
N PHE A 62 -9.21 -0.07 -7.67
CA PHE A 62 -10.55 -0.26 -7.08
C PHE A 62 -10.72 0.46 -5.73
N ILE A 63 -9.63 0.67 -4.98
CA ILE A 63 -9.65 1.43 -3.73
C ILE A 63 -10.03 2.88 -4.04
N TRP A 64 -9.40 3.47 -5.06
CA TRP A 64 -9.58 4.87 -5.42
C TRP A 64 -10.88 5.10 -6.17
N GLU A 65 -11.27 4.19 -7.06
CA GLU A 65 -12.57 4.22 -7.76
C GLU A 65 -13.74 4.29 -6.77
N ALA A 66 -13.67 3.56 -5.65
CA ALA A 66 -14.70 3.61 -4.60
C ALA A 66 -14.73 4.93 -3.80
N LYS A 67 -13.66 5.72 -3.86
CA LYS A 67 -13.53 7.03 -3.17
C LYS A 67 -13.82 8.22 -4.07
N LEU A 68 -13.96 7.99 -5.39
CA LEU A 68 -14.27 9.06 -6.34
C LEU A 68 -15.76 9.47 -6.26
N PRO A 69 -16.08 10.75 -6.50
CA PRO A 69 -17.46 11.21 -6.63
C PRO A 69 -18.18 10.49 -7.78
N PRO A 70 -19.50 10.21 -7.69
CA PRO A 70 -20.24 9.50 -8.74
C PRO A 70 -20.20 10.15 -10.13
N ASN A 71 -20.01 11.46 -10.18
CA ASN A 71 -19.91 12.25 -11.42
C ASN A 71 -18.50 12.29 -12.04
N TYR A 72 -17.51 11.58 -11.49
CA TYR A 72 -16.13 11.63 -11.98
C TYR A 72 -16.01 11.28 -13.48
N ARG A 73 -16.83 10.35 -13.98
CA ARG A 73 -16.85 9.98 -15.41
C ARG A 73 -17.27 11.14 -16.29
N SER A 74 -18.27 11.91 -15.87
CA SER A 74 -18.72 13.11 -16.59
C SER A 74 -17.64 14.17 -16.60
N LEU A 75 -17.00 14.42 -15.45
CA LEU A 75 -15.90 15.39 -15.34
C LEU A 75 -14.71 15.03 -16.24
N ILE A 76 -14.32 13.75 -16.28
CA ILE A 76 -13.25 13.27 -17.15
C ILE A 76 -13.63 13.46 -18.63
N GLN A 77 -14.88 13.20 -18.99
CA GLN A 77 -15.37 13.37 -20.36
C GLN A 77 -15.33 14.84 -20.80
N GLU A 78 -15.77 15.76 -19.94
CA GLU A 78 -15.70 17.20 -20.20
C GLU A 78 -14.25 17.68 -20.38
N LEU A 79 -13.32 17.22 -19.52
CA LEU A 79 -11.90 17.56 -19.64
C LEU A 79 -11.28 17.04 -20.93
N LYS A 80 -11.61 15.82 -21.36
CA LYS A 80 -11.11 15.26 -22.64
C LYS A 80 -11.56 16.09 -23.83
N ILE A 81 -12.82 16.54 -23.82
CA ILE A 81 -13.35 17.43 -24.86
C ILE A 81 -12.55 18.73 -24.85
N LEU A 82 -12.35 19.34 -23.68
CA LEU A 82 -11.64 20.60 -23.54
C LEU A 82 -10.17 20.51 -24.00
N MET A 83 -9.49 19.39 -23.72
CA MET A 83 -8.13 19.14 -24.19
C MET A 83 -8.03 18.79 -25.69
N SER A 84 -9.12 18.37 -26.34
CA SER A 84 -9.13 18.08 -27.79
C SER A 84 -9.30 19.33 -28.65
N PHE A 85 -9.63 20.48 -28.05
CA PHE A 85 -9.80 21.77 -28.73
C PHE A 85 -8.57 22.69 -28.60
N GLN A 86 -7.44 22.18 -28.12
CA GLN A 86 -6.19 22.90 -27.89
C GLN A 86 -5.04 22.23 -28.64
#